data_AF-A0A139DKK7-F1
#
_entry.id   AF-A0A139DKK7-F1
#
_cell.length_a   1.000
_cell.length_b   1.000
_cell.length_c   1.000
_cell.angle_alpha   90.00
_cell.angle_beta   90.00
_cell.angle_gamma   90.00
#
_symmetry.space_group_name_H-M   'P 1'
#
loop_
_entity.id
_entity.type
_entity.pdbx_description
1 polymer ?
#
loop_
_entity_poly.entity_id
_entity_poly.type
_entity_poly.pdbx_seq_one_letter_code
_entity_poly.pdbx_strand_id
1 'polypeptide(L)'
;MTTTSPTTKRSRATSQRRASDHGRHNPPAGTGYGGPNNRDPILDTGIPGVVISRSIKRGGKLLVVSAAFRFQSASGKPTPTMRYAGSIRETVFQKKPGMAHTRFAMALRDAWAIRRYAEQFYERDDYPSRRLHITDVPRDIIDNTPVPPPMDLETLFASYDVPTVEQPAPIDTLLDPEQLAVRLQGQPLSQPIPPVTLNGHRLTFHSLYVFGRRVYVPEQMGRGRDHWWLTVHTPTGPVRDEIYDEDCGDDPDHSLREAWLYLISLLRAHRPPTY
;
A
#
# COMPACT_ATOMS: atom_id res chain seq x y z
N MET A 1 -49.67 -11.98 58.89
CA MET A 1 -49.85 -10.53 59.05
C MET A 1 -48.77 -9.82 58.26
N THR A 2 -49.23 -9.04 57.30
CA THR A 2 -48.52 -8.28 56.29
C THR A 2 -47.93 -7.02 56.91
N THR A 3 -46.63 -6.77 56.69
CA THR A 3 -46.10 -5.40 56.73
C THR A 3 -44.98 -5.26 55.71
N THR A 4 -45.21 -4.28 54.85
CA THR A 4 -44.52 -3.87 53.63
C THR A 4 -43.27 -3.03 53.89
N SER A 5 -42.40 -3.01 52.88
CA SER A 5 -41.11 -2.33 52.72
C SER A 5 -41.08 -0.83 53.06
N PRO A 6 -39.87 -0.21 53.07
CA PRO A 6 -39.59 0.60 51.88
C PRO A 6 -38.18 0.45 51.29
N THR A 7 -38.22 0.38 49.97
CA THR A 7 -37.17 0.38 48.96
C THR A 7 -36.35 1.67 48.98
N THR A 8 -35.03 1.57 49.15
CA THR A 8 -34.11 2.71 48.96
C THR A 8 -33.87 2.93 47.47
N LYS A 9 -34.35 4.07 46.96
CA LYS A 9 -34.09 4.60 45.62
C LYS A 9 -32.59 4.88 45.44
N ARG A 10 -31.91 4.20 44.51
CA ARG A 10 -30.67 4.71 43.91
C ARG A 10 -31.04 5.61 42.73
N SER A 11 -30.83 6.92 42.90
CA SER A 11 -30.87 7.89 41.81
C SER A 11 -29.67 7.67 40.90
N ARG A 12 -29.94 7.30 39.64
CA ARG A 12 -28.97 7.42 38.55
C ARG A 12 -28.92 8.90 38.18
N ALA A 13 -27.85 9.58 38.59
CA ALA A 13 -27.53 10.90 38.08
C ALA A 13 -27.18 10.78 36.58
N THR A 14 -28.05 11.35 35.75
CA THR A 14 -27.86 11.55 34.32
C THR A 14 -26.74 12.57 34.12
N SER A 15 -25.50 12.11 33.95
CA SER A 15 -24.42 12.97 33.47
C SER A 15 -24.57 13.10 31.96
N GLN A 16 -25.16 14.24 31.55
CA GLN A 16 -25.07 14.76 30.19
C GLN A 16 -23.60 14.93 29.82
N ARG A 17 -23.04 13.98 29.05
CA ARG A 17 -21.82 14.24 28.31
C ARG A 17 -22.19 15.03 27.06
N ARG A 18 -21.85 16.32 27.13
CA ARG A 18 -21.78 17.25 26.00
C ARG A 18 -21.07 16.57 24.83
N ALA A 19 -21.65 16.76 23.65
CA ALA A 19 -21.00 16.55 22.37
C ALA A 19 -19.66 17.29 22.37
N SER A 20 -18.58 16.52 22.48
CA SER A 20 -17.24 16.99 22.14
C SER A 20 -17.17 17.04 20.63
N ASP A 21 -17.32 18.26 20.13
CA ASP A 21 -16.82 18.79 18.88
C ASP A 21 -15.67 17.92 18.32
N HIS A 22 -15.94 17.18 17.24
CA HIS A 22 -14.92 16.44 16.51
C HIS A 22 -14.06 17.43 15.74
N GLY A 23 -13.13 18.05 16.48
CA GLY A 23 -12.02 18.77 15.92
C GLY A 23 -11.34 17.89 14.87
N ARG A 24 -11.22 18.43 13.66
CA ARG A 24 -10.46 17.86 12.55
C ARG A 24 -9.03 17.65 13.03
N HIS A 25 -8.70 16.43 13.46
CA HIS A 25 -7.32 16.01 13.63
C HIS A 25 -6.71 15.85 12.25
N ASN A 26 -6.14 16.93 11.73
CA ASN A 26 -5.10 16.82 10.72
C ASN A 26 -3.92 16.09 11.38
N PRO A 27 -3.46 14.94 10.85
CA PRO A 27 -2.26 14.31 11.34
C PRO A 27 -1.07 15.25 11.18
N PRO A 28 -0.07 15.18 12.07
CA PRO A 28 1.11 16.05 12.02
C PRO A 28 1.81 15.91 10.66
N ALA A 29 2.19 17.05 10.09
CA ALA A 29 2.98 17.14 8.87
C ALA A 29 4.33 16.42 9.08
N GLY A 30 4.48 15.21 8.53
CA GLY A 30 5.73 14.47 8.64
C GLY A 30 5.61 12.94 8.51
N THR A 31 4.43 12.36 8.73
CA THR A 31 4.22 10.93 8.43
C THR A 31 3.84 10.77 6.96
N GLY A 32 4.86 10.54 6.11
CA GLY A 32 4.69 10.46 4.66
C GLY A 32 3.59 9.50 4.20
N TYR A 33 2.78 9.95 3.26
CA TYR A 33 1.95 9.12 2.39
C TYR A 33 2.89 8.24 1.52
N GLY A 34 3.27 7.04 1.99
CA GLY A 34 4.29 6.28 1.23
C GLY A 34 4.54 4.82 1.60
N GLY A 35 3.80 4.22 2.54
CA GLY A 35 3.87 2.76 2.73
C GLY A 35 2.96 2.02 1.74
N PRO A 36 3.28 0.78 1.32
CA PRO A 36 2.34 -0.10 0.60
C PRO A 36 1.05 -0.39 1.40
N ASN A 37 1.05 -0.04 2.69
CA ASN A 37 -0.09 -0.11 3.61
C ASN A 37 -0.60 1.28 4.08
N ASN A 38 -0.09 2.41 3.57
CA ASN A 38 -0.62 3.75 3.88
C ASN A 38 -1.86 4.03 3.03
N ARG A 39 -2.92 3.30 3.35
CA ARG A 39 -4.27 3.62 2.90
C ARG A 39 -4.87 4.52 3.96
N ASP A 40 -5.05 5.79 3.65
CA ASP A 40 -5.91 6.69 4.41
C ASP A 40 -7.35 6.41 3.97
N PRO A 41 -8.18 5.73 4.79
CA PRO A 41 -9.56 5.43 4.42
C PRO A 41 -10.34 6.74 4.37
N ILE A 42 -10.99 7.01 3.23
CA ILE A 42 -11.61 8.31 2.98
C ILE A 42 -12.85 8.51 3.84
N LEU A 43 -13.71 7.51 3.92
CA LEU A 43 -15.04 7.65 4.50
C LEU A 43 -15.71 6.29 4.61
N ASP A 44 -16.61 6.18 5.58
CA ASP A 44 -17.70 5.20 5.59
C ASP A 44 -18.47 5.32 4.26
N THR A 45 -18.44 4.29 3.43
CA THR A 45 -19.12 4.30 2.13
C THR A 45 -20.64 4.17 2.27
N GLY A 46 -21.17 4.11 3.51
CA GLY A 46 -22.54 3.69 3.79
C GLY A 46 -22.77 2.21 3.50
N ILE A 47 -21.71 1.48 3.11
CA ILE A 47 -21.74 0.06 2.79
C ILE A 47 -20.83 -0.64 3.80
N PRO A 48 -21.39 -1.37 4.79
CA PRO A 48 -20.60 -2.04 5.81
C PRO A 48 -19.51 -2.91 5.20
N GLY A 49 -18.27 -2.75 5.67
CA GLY A 49 -17.13 -3.57 5.23
C GLY A 49 -16.61 -3.27 3.82
N VAL A 50 -17.06 -2.22 3.14
CA VAL A 50 -16.41 -1.69 1.93
C VAL A 50 -15.59 -0.46 2.31
N VAL A 51 -14.36 -0.40 1.79
CA VAL A 51 -13.39 0.65 2.12
C VAL A 51 -12.91 1.31 0.84
N ILE A 52 -13.02 2.65 0.79
CA ILE A 52 -12.37 3.49 -0.22
C ILE A 52 -11.13 4.10 0.41
N SER A 53 -9.99 3.95 -0.25
CA SER A 53 -8.71 4.49 0.22
C SER A 53 -8.11 5.47 -0.79
N ARG A 54 -7.47 6.52 -0.27
CA ARG A 54 -6.59 7.41 -1.06
C ARG A 54 -5.27 6.72 -1.23
N SER A 55 -4.75 6.76 -2.44
CA SER A 55 -3.41 6.29 -2.75
C SER A 55 -2.79 7.23 -3.76
N ILE A 56 -1.47 7.36 -3.68
CA ILE A 56 -0.67 8.09 -4.66
C ILE A 56 0.30 7.08 -5.26
N LYS A 57 0.30 6.95 -6.59
CA LYS A 57 1.23 6.07 -7.33
C LYS A 57 1.78 6.81 -8.53
N ARG A 58 3.12 6.77 -8.71
CA ARG A 58 3.92 7.23 -9.87
C ARG A 58 3.09 7.70 -11.08
N GLY A 59 2.54 8.92 -11.02
CA GLY A 59 1.64 9.44 -12.06
C GLY A 59 0.27 9.96 -11.59
N GLY A 60 0.04 10.15 -10.28
CA GLY A 60 -1.07 10.96 -9.78
C GLY A 60 -1.93 10.29 -8.70
N LYS A 61 -3.09 10.90 -8.45
CA LYS A 61 -4.08 10.45 -7.46
C LYS A 61 -4.77 9.16 -7.90
N LEU A 62 -5.01 8.26 -6.95
CA LEU A 62 -5.62 6.95 -7.13
C LEU A 62 -6.63 6.67 -6.01
N LEU A 63 -7.88 6.41 -6.37
CA LEU A 63 -8.89 5.89 -5.46
C LEU A 63 -8.91 4.37 -5.55
N VAL A 64 -8.79 3.69 -4.41
CA VAL A 64 -8.78 2.23 -4.32
C VAL A 64 -10.01 1.75 -3.57
N VAL A 65 -10.73 0.78 -4.13
CA VAL A 65 -11.89 0.14 -3.51
C VAL A 65 -11.50 -1.25 -3.02
N SER A 66 -11.86 -1.58 -1.78
CA SER A 66 -11.56 -2.86 -1.16
C SER A 66 -12.69 -3.38 -0.28
N ALA A 67 -12.82 -4.70 -0.18
CA ALA A 67 -13.67 -5.37 0.80
C ALA A 67 -12.86 -5.73 2.04
N ALA A 68 -13.32 -5.32 3.22
CA ALA A 68 -12.75 -5.68 4.50
C ALA A 68 -13.53 -6.85 5.12
N PHE A 69 -12.83 -7.93 5.47
CA PHE A 69 -13.41 -9.10 6.13
C PHE A 69 -12.34 -9.85 6.94
N ARG A 70 -12.76 -10.83 7.71
CA ARG A 70 -11.89 -11.79 8.40
C ARG A 70 -11.91 -13.14 7.69
N PHE A 71 -10.76 -13.77 7.59
CA PHE A 71 -10.61 -15.14 7.09
C PHE A 71 -9.86 -15.97 8.14
N GLN A 72 -10.07 -17.29 8.13
CA GLN A 72 -9.31 -18.20 8.99
C GLN A 72 -7.90 -18.36 8.44
N SER A 73 -6.91 -17.89 9.20
CA SER A 73 -5.50 -18.11 8.85
C SER A 73 -5.10 -19.57 9.10
N ALA A 74 -3.94 -19.98 8.59
CA ALA A 74 -3.37 -21.31 8.87
C ALA A 74 -3.21 -21.61 10.37
N SER A 75 -3.16 -20.58 11.23
CA SER A 75 -3.12 -20.72 12.69
C SER A 75 -4.48 -21.03 13.33
N GLY A 76 -5.55 -21.16 12.52
CA GLY A 76 -6.93 -21.31 12.98
C GLY A 76 -7.57 -20.00 13.49
N LYS A 77 -6.79 -18.93 13.67
CA LYS A 77 -7.29 -17.64 14.17
C LYS A 77 -7.89 -16.77 13.05
N PRO A 78 -9.07 -16.16 13.28
CA PRO A 78 -9.63 -15.16 12.39
C PRO A 78 -8.70 -13.96 12.24
N THR A 79 -8.30 -13.66 11.00
CA THR A 79 -7.36 -12.58 10.70
C THR A 79 -8.05 -11.53 9.83
N PRO A 80 -8.05 -10.24 10.21
CA PRO A 80 -8.60 -9.18 9.37
C PRO A 80 -7.77 -9.04 8.09
N THR A 81 -8.45 -8.86 6.97
CA THR A 81 -7.85 -8.68 5.65
C THR A 81 -8.64 -7.66 4.84
N MET A 82 -7.97 -7.01 3.90
CA MET A 82 -8.60 -6.21 2.86
C MET A 82 -8.34 -6.83 1.50
N ARG A 83 -9.42 -7.04 0.73
CA ARG A 83 -9.34 -7.53 -0.64
C ARG A 83 -9.55 -6.38 -1.61
N TYR A 84 -8.59 -6.18 -2.49
CA TYR A 84 -8.71 -5.25 -3.61
C TYR A 84 -9.82 -5.69 -4.57
N ALA A 85 -10.76 -4.78 -4.86
CA ALA A 85 -11.81 -4.96 -5.85
C ALA A 85 -11.55 -4.14 -7.12
N GLY A 86 -11.00 -2.94 -6.99
CA GLY A 86 -10.71 -2.08 -8.13
C GLY A 86 -10.06 -0.76 -7.74
N SER A 87 -9.69 0.03 -8.73
CA SER A 87 -9.18 1.39 -8.51
C SER A 87 -9.39 2.28 -9.72
N ILE A 88 -9.45 3.59 -9.48
CA ILE A 88 -9.63 4.63 -10.49
C ILE A 88 -8.54 5.68 -10.33
N ARG A 89 -7.83 5.96 -11.42
CA ARG A 89 -6.85 7.04 -11.51
C ARG A 89 -7.52 8.34 -11.88
N GLU A 90 -7.08 9.44 -11.30
CA GLU A 90 -7.57 10.79 -11.62
C GLU A 90 -7.41 11.11 -13.11
N THR A 91 -6.28 10.74 -13.72
CA THR A 91 -6.04 10.96 -15.17
C THR A 91 -7.04 10.22 -16.07
N VAL A 92 -7.56 9.07 -15.62
CA VAL A 92 -8.61 8.33 -16.35
C VAL A 92 -9.95 9.02 -16.16
N PHE A 93 -10.25 9.49 -14.94
CA PHE A 93 -11.46 10.26 -14.64
C PHE A 93 -11.53 11.56 -15.47
N GLN A 94 -10.45 12.33 -15.52
CA GLN A 94 -10.37 13.57 -16.30
C GLN A 94 -10.57 13.34 -17.80
N LYS A 95 -10.01 12.24 -18.35
CA LYS A 95 -10.14 11.93 -19.79
C LYS A 95 -11.50 11.35 -20.17
N LYS A 96 -12.09 10.53 -19.29
CA LYS A 96 -13.30 9.72 -19.57
C LYS A 96 -14.15 9.58 -18.30
N PRO A 97 -14.86 10.62 -17.86
CA PRO A 97 -15.55 10.65 -16.57
C PRO A 97 -16.66 9.59 -16.46
N GLY A 98 -17.51 9.45 -17.50
CA GLY A 98 -18.58 8.45 -17.49
C GLY A 98 -18.07 7.01 -17.30
N MET A 99 -17.02 6.64 -18.04
CA MET A 99 -16.39 5.32 -17.90
C MET A 99 -15.76 5.14 -16.52
N ALA A 100 -15.13 6.18 -15.97
CA ALA A 100 -14.54 6.13 -14.64
C ALA A 100 -15.61 5.91 -13.55
N HIS A 101 -16.76 6.60 -13.63
CA HIS A 101 -17.90 6.37 -12.75
C HIS A 101 -18.43 4.93 -12.86
N THR A 102 -18.63 4.41 -14.08
CA THR A 102 -19.08 3.02 -14.27
C THR A 102 -18.11 2.03 -13.65
N ARG A 103 -16.80 2.17 -13.89
CA ARG A 103 -15.79 1.27 -13.33
C ARG A 103 -15.70 1.37 -11.81
N PHE A 104 -15.86 2.57 -11.24
CA PHE A 104 -15.89 2.75 -9.80
C PHE A 104 -17.10 2.08 -9.16
N ALA A 105 -18.29 2.27 -9.74
CA ALA A 105 -19.52 1.64 -9.27
C ALA A 105 -19.43 0.10 -9.34
N MET A 106 -18.86 -0.45 -10.40
CA MET A 106 -18.58 -1.89 -10.49
C MET A 106 -17.64 -2.35 -9.38
N ALA A 107 -16.54 -1.64 -9.12
CA ALA A 107 -15.60 -2.00 -8.05
C ALA A 107 -16.25 -1.95 -6.65
N LEU A 108 -17.16 -0.99 -6.40
CA LEU A 108 -17.95 -0.93 -5.18
C LEU A 108 -18.90 -2.12 -5.05
N ARG A 109 -19.61 -2.45 -6.14
CA ARG A 109 -20.52 -3.61 -6.18
C ARG A 109 -19.76 -4.92 -5.92
N ASP A 110 -18.61 -5.11 -6.56
CA ASP A 110 -17.78 -6.30 -6.38
C ASP A 110 -17.28 -6.42 -4.94
N ALA A 111 -16.81 -5.31 -4.35
CA ALA A 111 -16.38 -5.29 -2.95
C ALA A 111 -17.54 -5.64 -2.01
N TRP A 112 -18.74 -5.12 -2.27
CA TRP A 112 -19.93 -5.42 -1.48
C TRP A 112 -20.35 -6.89 -1.61
N ALA A 113 -20.32 -7.46 -2.81
CA ALA A 113 -20.64 -8.87 -3.05
C ALA A 113 -19.68 -9.79 -2.29
N ILE A 114 -18.37 -9.50 -2.34
CA ILE A 114 -17.35 -10.23 -1.56
C ILE A 114 -17.65 -10.14 -0.06
N ARG A 115 -18.01 -8.95 0.43
CA ARG A 115 -18.33 -8.73 1.84
C ARG A 115 -19.56 -9.53 2.27
N ARG A 116 -20.65 -9.49 1.50
CA ARG A 116 -21.87 -10.26 1.75
C ARG A 116 -21.61 -11.75 1.76
N TYR A 117 -20.77 -12.23 0.84
CA TYR A 117 -20.38 -13.64 0.84
C TYR A 117 -19.61 -14.03 2.09
N ALA A 118 -18.67 -13.18 2.55
CA ALA A 118 -17.98 -13.40 3.81
C ALA A 118 -18.94 -13.43 5.03
N GLU A 119 -20.00 -12.61 5.02
CA GLU A 119 -21.01 -12.58 6.10
C GLU A 119 -21.78 -13.89 6.23
N GLN A 120 -22.04 -14.60 5.13
CA GLN A 120 -22.69 -15.92 5.19
C GLN A 120 -21.90 -16.97 5.96
N PHE A 121 -20.57 -16.85 6.02
CA PHE A 121 -19.75 -17.71 6.88
C PHE A 121 -19.97 -17.34 8.35
N TYR A 122 -20.06 -16.03 8.65
CA TYR A 122 -20.20 -15.55 10.02
C TYR A 122 -21.55 -15.91 10.62
N GLU A 123 -22.60 -15.94 9.81
CA GLU A 123 -23.94 -16.43 10.19
C GLU A 123 -23.94 -17.91 10.60
N ARG A 124 -22.88 -18.67 10.26
CA ARG A 124 -22.69 -20.09 10.58
C ARG A 124 -21.56 -20.32 11.58
N ASP A 125 -21.13 -19.28 12.28
CA ASP A 125 -19.98 -19.28 13.19
C ASP A 125 -18.67 -19.77 12.54
N ASP A 126 -18.51 -19.54 11.24
CA ASP A 126 -17.35 -19.93 10.44
C ASP A 126 -16.65 -18.72 9.80
N TYR A 127 -15.47 -18.92 9.22
CA TYR A 127 -14.74 -17.90 8.46
C TYR A 127 -14.25 -18.51 7.14
N PRO A 128 -14.15 -17.71 6.06
CA PRO A 128 -13.52 -18.16 4.84
C PRO A 128 -12.12 -18.73 5.12
N SER A 129 -11.80 -19.92 4.61
CA SER A 129 -10.49 -20.56 4.79
C SER A 129 -9.37 -19.91 3.97
N ARG A 130 -9.75 -19.03 3.03
CA ARG A 130 -8.83 -18.25 2.19
C ARG A 130 -9.37 -16.84 1.95
N ARG A 131 -8.50 -16.00 1.40
CA ARG A 131 -8.91 -14.68 0.92
C ARG A 131 -9.86 -14.85 -0.26
N LEU A 132 -11.07 -14.30 -0.15
CA LEU A 132 -12.09 -14.30 -1.18
C LEU A 132 -11.75 -13.33 -2.32
N HIS A 133 -12.05 -13.73 -3.54
CA HIS A 133 -12.06 -12.92 -4.77
C HIS A 133 -13.49 -12.84 -5.31
N ILE A 134 -13.76 -11.88 -6.21
CA ILE A 134 -15.09 -11.77 -6.83
C ILE A 134 -15.49 -13.05 -7.58
N THR A 135 -14.52 -13.75 -8.16
CA THR A 135 -14.71 -15.04 -8.85
C THR A 135 -15.08 -16.18 -7.92
N ASP A 136 -14.86 -16.02 -6.61
CA ASP A 136 -15.27 -17.00 -5.59
C ASP A 136 -16.70 -16.76 -5.12
N VAL A 137 -17.29 -15.60 -5.44
CA VAL A 137 -18.62 -15.21 -4.97
C VAL A 137 -19.69 -15.92 -5.81
N PRO A 138 -20.61 -16.66 -5.20
CA PRO A 138 -21.75 -17.24 -5.88
C PRO A 138 -22.55 -16.20 -6.69
N ARG A 139 -23.01 -16.61 -7.87
CA ARG A 139 -23.65 -15.69 -8.84
C ARG A 139 -24.94 -15.06 -8.29
N ASP A 140 -25.71 -15.82 -7.51
CA ASP A 140 -26.89 -15.33 -6.81
C ASP A 140 -26.57 -14.17 -5.86
N ILE A 141 -25.42 -14.19 -5.18
CA ILE A 141 -25.00 -13.08 -4.32
C ILE A 141 -24.65 -11.85 -5.18
N ILE A 142 -23.94 -12.04 -6.29
CA ILE A 142 -23.57 -10.95 -7.20
C ILE A 142 -24.81 -10.28 -7.78
N ASP A 143 -25.75 -11.09 -8.28
CA ASP A 143 -26.98 -10.63 -8.91
C ASP A 143 -27.89 -9.90 -7.92
N ASN A 144 -27.94 -10.36 -6.66
CA ASN A 144 -28.70 -9.72 -5.58
C ASN A 144 -27.95 -8.63 -4.82
N THR A 145 -26.69 -8.34 -5.18
CA THR A 145 -25.95 -7.23 -4.55
C THR A 145 -26.53 -5.90 -5.04
N PRO A 146 -27.00 -5.02 -4.14
CA PRO A 146 -27.60 -3.76 -4.55
C PRO A 146 -26.63 -2.88 -5.33
N VAL A 147 -27.19 -2.03 -6.18
CA VAL A 147 -26.40 -1.00 -6.87
C VAL A 147 -25.91 0.00 -5.81
N PRO A 148 -24.59 0.24 -5.69
CA PRO A 148 -24.08 1.19 -4.73
C PRO A 148 -24.56 2.61 -5.07
N PRO A 149 -24.74 3.49 -4.06
CA PRO A 149 -25.11 4.87 -4.31
C PRO A 149 -24.05 5.56 -5.19
N PRO A 150 -24.46 6.51 -6.05
CA PRO A 150 -23.52 7.27 -6.85
C PRO A 150 -22.57 8.04 -5.93
N MET A 151 -21.27 7.89 -6.16
CA MET A 151 -20.23 8.59 -5.43
C MET A 151 -19.66 9.70 -6.30
N ASP A 152 -19.47 10.87 -5.69
CA ASP A 152 -18.87 12.02 -6.33
C ASP A 152 -17.34 11.85 -6.40
N LEU A 153 -16.86 11.34 -7.54
CA LEU A 153 -15.45 11.14 -7.81
C LEU A 153 -14.66 12.44 -7.82
N GLU A 154 -15.26 13.55 -8.23
CA GLU A 154 -14.60 14.86 -8.27
C GLU A 154 -14.27 15.31 -6.86
N THR A 155 -15.26 15.30 -5.97
CA THR A 155 -15.05 15.59 -4.54
C THR A 155 -14.03 14.63 -3.92
N LEU A 156 -14.09 13.33 -4.25
CA LEU A 156 -13.14 12.35 -3.72
C LEU A 156 -11.70 12.62 -4.17
N PHE A 157 -11.45 13.00 -5.43
CA PHE A 157 -10.10 13.37 -5.90
C PHE A 157 -9.65 14.74 -5.40
N ALA A 158 -10.56 15.70 -5.25
CA ALA A 158 -10.27 17.00 -4.65
C ALA A 158 -9.96 16.91 -3.14
N SER A 159 -10.42 15.85 -2.47
CA SER A 159 -10.28 15.70 -1.02
C SER A 159 -8.87 15.40 -0.51
N TYR A 160 -7.90 15.19 -1.41
CA TYR A 160 -6.50 14.99 -1.05
C TYR A 160 -5.61 15.43 -2.18
N ASP A 161 -4.50 16.06 -1.84
CA ASP A 161 -3.51 16.44 -2.84
C ASP A 161 -2.42 15.41 -2.96
N VAL A 162 -1.86 15.32 -4.16
CA VAL A 162 -0.53 14.73 -4.29
C VAL A 162 0.36 15.69 -3.52
N PRO A 163 1.05 15.28 -2.44
CA PRO A 163 2.04 16.13 -1.85
C PRO A 163 2.91 16.57 -3.00
N THR A 164 2.99 17.88 -3.21
CA THR A 164 4.13 18.47 -3.88
C THR A 164 5.27 18.15 -2.93
N VAL A 165 5.78 16.93 -3.03
CA VAL A 165 7.15 16.68 -2.64
C VAL A 165 7.85 17.60 -3.62
N GLU A 166 8.17 18.82 -3.17
CA GLU A 166 9.43 19.44 -3.55
C GLU A 166 10.40 18.29 -3.40
N GLN A 167 10.64 17.57 -4.50
CA GLN A 167 11.63 16.51 -4.50
C GLN A 167 12.83 17.25 -3.93
N PRO A 168 13.35 16.87 -2.75
CA PRO A 168 14.58 17.48 -2.30
C PRO A 168 15.48 17.34 -3.51
N ALA A 169 15.90 18.49 -4.06
CA ALA A 169 16.71 18.49 -5.26
C ALA A 169 17.76 17.41 -5.03
N PRO A 170 17.89 16.42 -5.95
CA PRO A 170 18.75 15.27 -5.69
C PRO A 170 20.05 15.82 -5.13
N ILE A 171 20.38 15.38 -3.91
CA ILE A 171 21.36 16.07 -3.04
C ILE A 171 22.69 16.30 -3.76
N ASP A 172 22.92 15.61 -4.88
CA ASP A 172 24.17 15.57 -5.60
C ASP A 172 24.03 15.75 -7.12
N THR A 173 23.10 16.57 -7.61
CA THR A 173 23.19 17.05 -9.02
C THR A 173 24.49 17.80 -9.32
N LEU A 174 25.32 18.09 -8.29
CA LEU A 174 26.57 18.83 -8.37
C LEU A 174 27.84 17.97 -8.13
N LEU A 175 27.72 16.70 -7.72
CA LEU A 175 28.90 15.83 -7.57
C LEU A 175 29.27 15.17 -8.91
N ASP A 176 30.57 15.05 -9.13
CA ASP A 176 31.13 14.17 -10.16
C ASP A 176 30.57 12.75 -9.99
N PRO A 177 29.99 12.11 -11.03
CA PRO A 177 29.47 10.75 -10.98
C PRO A 177 30.42 9.72 -10.34
N GLU A 178 31.73 9.90 -10.51
CA GLU A 178 32.74 9.04 -9.90
C GLU A 178 32.79 9.17 -8.37
N GLN A 179 32.77 10.40 -7.86
CA GLN A 179 32.76 10.65 -6.42
C GLN A 179 31.46 10.15 -5.79
N LEU A 180 30.33 10.33 -6.48
CA LEU A 180 29.04 9.82 -6.03
C LEU A 180 29.05 8.29 -5.99
N ALA A 181 29.62 7.61 -6.98
CA ALA A 181 29.74 6.16 -7.00
C ALA A 181 30.56 5.65 -5.81
N VAL A 182 31.73 6.23 -5.54
CA VAL A 182 32.57 5.87 -4.39
C VAL A 182 31.80 6.04 -3.07
N ARG A 183 31.07 7.14 -2.93
CA ARG A 183 30.24 7.39 -1.74
C ARG A 183 29.14 6.34 -1.59
N LEU A 184 28.46 5.99 -2.68
CA LEU A 184 27.42 4.97 -2.69
C LEU A 184 27.97 3.58 -2.36
N GLN A 185 29.15 3.22 -2.87
CA GLN A 185 29.82 1.96 -2.54
C GLN A 185 30.19 1.85 -1.06
N GLY A 186 30.48 2.97 -0.39
CA GLY A 186 30.74 3.02 1.06
C GLY A 186 29.49 3.13 1.94
N GLN A 187 28.31 3.34 1.36
CA GLN A 187 27.08 3.58 2.13
C GLN A 187 26.50 2.26 2.67
N PRO A 188 26.23 2.14 3.99
CA PRO A 188 25.56 0.98 4.54
C PRO A 188 24.08 0.95 4.13
N LEU A 189 23.61 -0.20 3.64
CA LEU A 189 22.21 -0.42 3.25
C LEU A 189 21.28 -0.71 4.43
N SER A 190 21.78 -0.65 5.67
CA SER A 190 20.97 -0.85 6.88
C SER A 190 20.12 0.38 7.26
N GLN A 191 20.36 1.52 6.63
CA GLN A 191 19.68 2.78 6.89
C GLN A 191 18.96 3.28 5.64
N PRO A 192 17.88 4.06 5.80
CA PRO A 192 17.22 4.71 4.66
C PRO A 192 18.19 5.62 3.90
N ILE A 193 18.23 5.47 2.58
CA ILE A 193 19.04 6.31 1.69
C ILE A 193 18.08 7.19 0.88
N PRO A 194 18.28 8.52 0.81
CA PRO A 194 17.46 9.40 -0.01
C PRO A 194 17.63 9.04 -1.50
N PRO A 195 16.65 9.37 -2.37
CA PRO A 195 16.80 9.16 -3.80
C PRO A 195 18.02 9.89 -4.36
N VAL A 196 18.79 9.22 -5.21
CA VAL A 196 19.98 9.76 -5.87
C VAL A 196 19.93 9.51 -7.37
N THR A 197 20.66 10.32 -8.14
CA THR A 197 20.82 10.09 -9.59
C THR A 197 22.27 9.80 -9.89
N LEU A 198 22.57 8.61 -10.41
CA LEU A 198 23.91 8.21 -10.83
C LEU A 198 23.92 7.96 -12.33
N ASN A 199 24.75 8.69 -13.08
CA ASN A 199 24.89 8.53 -14.53
C ASN A 199 23.53 8.61 -15.29
N GLY A 200 22.63 9.48 -14.82
CA GLY A 200 21.27 9.62 -15.36
C GLY A 200 20.25 8.61 -14.82
N HIS A 201 20.67 7.55 -14.15
CA HIS A 201 19.75 6.61 -13.51
C HIS A 201 19.27 7.15 -12.17
N ARG A 202 17.96 7.28 -12.03
CA ARG A 202 17.35 7.60 -10.73
C ARG A 202 17.23 6.35 -9.88
N LEU A 203 17.94 6.34 -8.76
CA LEU A 203 17.84 5.30 -7.73
C LEU A 203 16.87 5.74 -6.65
N THR A 204 15.82 4.94 -6.47
CA THR A 204 14.86 5.10 -5.38
C THR A 204 14.96 3.87 -4.49
N PHE A 205 15.15 4.08 -3.19
CA PHE A 205 15.36 2.99 -2.24
C PHE A 205 14.05 2.58 -1.58
N HIS A 206 13.87 1.28 -1.40
CA HIS A 206 12.74 0.69 -0.71
C HIS A 206 13.23 -0.31 0.34
N SER A 207 12.43 -0.54 1.38
CA SER A 207 12.80 -1.45 2.45
C SER A 207 12.43 -2.90 2.10
N LEU A 208 13.38 -3.82 2.26
CA LEU A 208 13.17 -5.27 2.23
C LEU A 208 13.52 -5.87 3.60
N TYR A 209 12.85 -6.95 3.98
CA TYR A 209 13.17 -7.71 5.18
C TYR A 209 13.84 -9.02 4.76
N VAL A 210 15.11 -9.17 5.10
CA VAL A 210 16.00 -10.21 4.58
C VAL A 210 16.86 -10.69 5.75
N PHE A 211 16.91 -12.00 5.99
CA PHE A 211 17.68 -12.63 7.07
C PHE A 211 17.45 -12.02 8.46
N GLY A 212 16.19 -11.75 8.80
CA GLY A 212 15.82 -11.21 10.13
C GLY A 212 16.13 -9.72 10.33
N ARG A 213 16.62 -9.01 9.30
CA ARG A 213 16.89 -7.57 9.36
C ARG A 213 16.25 -6.81 8.21
N ARG A 214 16.07 -5.51 8.42
CA ARG A 214 15.61 -4.59 7.37
C ARG A 214 16.82 -4.03 6.62
N VAL A 215 16.75 -4.07 5.29
CA VAL A 215 17.72 -3.45 4.39
C VAL A 215 17.00 -2.52 3.42
N TYR A 216 17.70 -1.51 2.92
CA TYR A 216 17.17 -0.51 2.00
C TYR A 216 17.92 -0.63 0.68
N VAL A 217 17.26 -1.18 -0.33
CA VAL A 217 17.87 -1.46 -1.64
C VAL A 217 17.19 -0.63 -2.73
N PRO A 218 17.89 -0.30 -3.83
CA PRO A 218 17.27 0.39 -4.96
C PRO A 218 16.29 -0.53 -5.70
N GLU A 219 15.34 0.04 -6.43
CA GLU A 219 14.36 -0.71 -7.23
C GLU A 219 14.96 -1.63 -8.30
N GLN A 220 16.18 -1.33 -8.73
CA GLN A 220 16.97 -2.13 -9.68
C GLN A 220 17.51 -3.42 -9.06
N MET A 221 17.29 -3.64 -7.77
CA MET A 221 17.80 -4.77 -7.02
C MET A 221 16.68 -5.40 -6.20
N GLY A 222 16.69 -6.73 -6.11
CA GLY A 222 15.83 -7.42 -5.17
C GLY A 222 16.32 -8.82 -4.85
N ARG A 223 15.55 -9.50 -4.01
CA ARG A 223 15.98 -10.73 -3.36
C ARG A 223 15.21 -11.94 -3.89
N GLY A 224 15.94 -12.94 -4.38
CA GLY A 224 15.47 -14.30 -4.66
C GLY A 224 15.58 -15.20 -3.42
N ARG A 225 15.46 -16.52 -3.60
CA ARG A 225 15.59 -17.47 -2.48
C ARG A 225 17.03 -17.52 -1.95
N ASP A 226 17.99 -17.58 -2.86
CA ASP A 226 19.42 -17.86 -2.69
C ASP A 226 20.32 -16.89 -3.48
N HIS A 227 19.75 -15.82 -4.03
CA HIS A 227 20.49 -14.85 -4.84
C HIS A 227 19.87 -13.45 -4.76
N TRP A 228 20.62 -12.46 -5.22
CA TRP A 228 20.15 -11.11 -5.53
C TRP A 228 20.01 -10.95 -7.03
N TRP A 229 18.86 -10.49 -7.49
CA TRP A 229 18.66 -10.13 -8.90
C TRP A 229 18.89 -8.64 -9.09
N LEU A 230 19.47 -8.29 -10.23
CA LEU A 230 19.79 -6.94 -10.66
C LEU A 230 19.11 -6.66 -12.01
N THR A 231 18.60 -5.45 -12.21
CA THR A 231 18.02 -5.03 -13.48
C THR A 231 18.32 -3.56 -13.75
N VAL A 232 19.07 -3.28 -14.82
CA VAL A 232 19.36 -1.93 -15.29
C VAL A 232 18.77 -1.74 -16.68
N HIS A 233 17.93 -0.72 -16.85
CA HIS A 233 17.36 -0.39 -18.16
C HIS A 233 18.34 0.47 -18.96
N THR A 234 18.67 0.04 -20.18
CA THR A 234 19.59 0.74 -21.08
C THR A 234 18.91 1.04 -22.42
N PRO A 235 19.47 1.91 -23.29
CA PRO A 235 18.94 2.16 -24.62
C PRO A 235 18.77 0.91 -25.50
N THR A 236 19.61 -0.11 -25.31
CA THR A 236 19.56 -1.35 -26.10
C THR A 236 18.66 -2.42 -25.49
N GLY A 237 18.12 -2.19 -24.29
CA GLY A 237 17.27 -3.13 -23.57
C GLY A 237 17.65 -3.27 -22.09
N PRO A 238 16.90 -4.09 -21.32
CA PRO A 238 17.24 -4.37 -19.94
C PRO A 238 18.46 -5.30 -19.86
N VAL A 239 19.47 -4.88 -19.09
CA VAL A 239 20.55 -5.75 -18.61
C VAL A 239 20.09 -6.36 -17.29
N ARG A 240 20.18 -7.69 -17.18
CA ARG A 240 19.81 -8.44 -15.98
C ARG A 240 20.97 -9.33 -15.58
N ASP A 241 21.19 -9.42 -14.28
CA ASP A 241 22.23 -10.26 -13.71
C ASP A 241 21.83 -10.73 -12.32
N GLU A 242 22.51 -11.75 -11.82
CA GLU A 242 22.20 -12.39 -10.54
C GLU A 242 23.49 -12.67 -9.76
N ILE A 243 23.48 -12.42 -8.46
CA ILE A 243 24.58 -12.72 -7.54
C ILE A 243 24.08 -13.75 -6.53
N TYR A 244 24.62 -14.96 -6.60
CA TYR A 244 24.22 -16.07 -5.74
C TYR A 244 24.96 -16.03 -4.40
N ASP A 245 24.28 -16.48 -3.33
CA ASP A 245 24.88 -16.54 -2.00
C ASP A 245 26.03 -17.56 -1.96
N GLU A 246 25.92 -18.65 -2.72
CA GLU A 246 26.95 -19.71 -2.79
C GLU A 246 28.30 -19.18 -3.29
N ASP A 247 28.27 -18.29 -4.29
CA ASP A 247 29.47 -17.62 -4.83
C ASP A 247 30.11 -16.66 -3.81
N CYS A 248 29.33 -16.26 -2.80
CA CYS A 248 29.76 -15.37 -1.73
C CYS A 248 30.08 -16.13 -0.42
N GLY A 249 30.25 -17.45 -0.49
CA GLY A 249 30.57 -18.30 0.65
C GLY A 249 29.37 -18.58 1.56
N ASP A 250 28.16 -18.60 1.00
CA ASP A 250 26.87 -18.75 1.71
C ASP A 250 26.63 -17.66 2.77
N ASP A 251 27.34 -16.54 2.70
CA ASP A 251 27.15 -15.37 3.55
C ASP A 251 26.24 -14.35 2.85
N PRO A 252 25.00 -14.17 3.31
CA PRO A 252 24.07 -13.28 2.63
C PRO A 252 24.38 -11.79 2.81
N ASP A 253 25.17 -11.43 3.82
CA ASP A 253 25.64 -10.06 4.00
C ASP A 253 26.71 -9.73 2.97
N HIS A 254 27.55 -10.72 2.68
CA HIS A 254 28.55 -10.63 1.62
C HIS A 254 27.87 -10.56 0.25
N SER A 255 26.89 -11.44 -0.03
CA SER A 255 26.18 -11.40 -1.31
C SER A 255 25.39 -10.11 -1.53
N LEU A 256 24.80 -9.54 -0.46
CA LEU A 256 24.15 -8.23 -0.51
C LEU A 256 25.14 -7.13 -0.91
N ARG A 257 26.33 -7.14 -0.30
CA ARG A 257 27.39 -6.17 -0.57
C ARG A 257 27.88 -6.29 -2.02
N GLU A 258 28.17 -7.51 -2.47
CA GLU A 258 28.63 -7.76 -3.84
C GLU A 258 27.59 -7.34 -4.88
N ALA A 259 26.32 -7.70 -4.67
CA ALA A 259 25.22 -7.26 -5.53
C ALA A 259 25.10 -5.73 -5.59
N TRP A 260 25.28 -5.03 -4.47
CA TRP A 260 25.27 -3.58 -4.42
C TRP A 260 26.44 -2.95 -5.19
N LEU A 261 27.66 -3.44 -4.95
CA LEU A 261 28.86 -2.96 -5.64
C LEU A 261 28.76 -3.20 -7.15
N TYR A 262 28.24 -4.36 -7.54
CA TYR A 262 28.08 -4.71 -8.95
C TYR A 262 27.00 -3.87 -9.63
N LEU A 263 25.88 -3.61 -8.96
CA LEU A 263 24.86 -2.70 -9.48
C LEU A 263 25.43 -1.29 -9.73
N ILE A 264 26.20 -0.73 -8.79
CA ILE A 264 26.84 0.57 -8.99
C ILE A 264 27.75 0.56 -10.22
N SER A 265 28.51 -0.52 -10.42
CA SER A 265 29.34 -0.70 -11.63
C SER A 265 28.50 -0.74 -12.91
N LEU A 266 27.39 -1.48 -12.93
CA LEU A 266 26.46 -1.53 -14.08
C LEU A 266 25.87 -0.15 -14.40
N LEU A 267 25.48 0.62 -13.37
CA LEU A 267 24.92 1.97 -13.55
C LEU A 267 25.94 2.98 -14.08
N ARG A 268 27.23 2.80 -13.76
CA ARG A 268 28.33 3.59 -14.35
C ARG A 268 28.59 3.22 -15.80
N ALA A 269 28.55 1.92 -16.11
CA ALA A 269 28.83 1.42 -17.46
C ALA A 269 27.72 1.73 -18.47
N HIS A 270 26.47 1.83 -18.03
CA HIS A 270 25.32 2.00 -18.92
C HIS A 270 24.55 3.28 -18.61
N ARG A 271 24.09 3.98 -19.65
CA ARG A 271 23.15 5.11 -19.53
C ARG A 271 21.70 4.63 -19.53
N PRO A 272 20.74 5.40 -18.99
CA PRO A 272 19.32 5.10 -19.12
C PRO A 272 18.82 5.33 -20.57
N PRO A 273 17.65 4.80 -20.95
CA PRO A 273 17.00 5.14 -22.21
C PRO A 273 16.61 6.62 -22.23
N THR A 274 16.83 7.31 -23.35
CA THR A 274 16.25 8.63 -23.62
C THR A 274 14.78 8.45 -24.04
N TYR A 275 13.86 9.02 -23.27
CA TYR A 275 12.42 9.06 -23.58
C TYR A 275 12.04 10.40 -24.22
#